data_AF-A0AAP3CR82-F1
#
_entry.id   AF-A0AAP3CR82-F1
#
_cell.length_a   1.000
_cell.length_b   1.000
_cell.length_c   1.000
_cell.angle_alpha   90.00
_cell.angle_beta   90.00
_cell.angle_gamma   90.00
#
_symmetry.space_group_name_H-M   'P 1'
#
loop_
_entity.id
_entity.type
_entity.pdbx_description
1 polymer ?
#
loop_
_entity_poly.entity_id
_entity_poly.type
_entity_poly.pdbx_seq_one_letter_code
_entity_poly.pdbx_strand_id
1 'polypeptide(L)'
;MKLNQFLKSDKEKAKRKLGSAQFMLNELLPDEVENNNFDECIDLCLSAAEMFKDIKRMHHPEQVVQLHEIATQFLSKGLDVSIVKRPVYES
;
A
#
# COMPACT_ATOMS: atom_id res chain seq x y z
N MET A 1 4.38 12.17 1.84
CA MET A 1 3.95 10.85 2.38
C MET A 1 4.99 10.35 3.39
N LYS A 2 4.60 9.92 4.61
CA LYS A 2 5.58 9.42 5.62
C LYS A 2 5.87 7.94 5.37
N LEU A 3 7.00 7.67 4.72
CA LEU A 3 7.46 6.33 4.32
C LEU A 3 7.77 5.36 5.48
N ASN A 4 7.64 5.80 6.74
CA ASN A 4 7.90 4.99 7.94
C ASN A 4 6.74 4.06 8.31
N GLN A 5 5.60 4.18 7.62
CA GLN A 5 4.39 3.37 7.84
C GLN A 5 4.30 2.17 6.88
N PHE A 6 5.28 2.00 5.99
CA PHE A 6 5.39 0.86 5.10
C PHE A 6 6.39 -0.15 5.65
N LEU A 7 6.10 -1.44 5.45
CA LEU A 7 7.12 -2.47 5.59
C LEU A 7 8.30 -2.15 4.66
N LYS A 8 9.53 -2.50 5.07
CA LYS A 8 10.75 -2.20 4.31
C LYS A 8 10.69 -2.74 2.86
N SER A 9 10.02 -3.88 2.65
CA SER A 9 9.76 -4.49 1.35
C SER A 9 8.76 -3.70 0.50
N ASP A 10 7.77 -3.08 1.13
CA ASP A 10 6.65 -2.43 0.44
C ASP A 10 6.97 -0.99 0.08
N LYS A 11 7.95 -0.38 0.75
CA LYS A 11 8.39 0.99 0.52
C LYS A 11 8.87 1.23 -0.92
N GLU A 12 9.72 0.35 -1.44
CA GLU A 12 10.22 0.46 -2.83
C GLU A 12 9.11 0.19 -3.85
N LYS A 13 8.23 -0.78 -3.57
CA LYS A 13 7.08 -1.08 -4.43
C LYS A 13 6.08 0.07 -4.48
N ALA A 14 5.77 0.68 -3.34
CA ALA A 14 4.92 1.85 -3.24
C ALA A 14 5.52 3.05 -3.95
N LYS A 15 6.83 3.29 -3.82
CA LYS A 15 7.54 4.37 -4.52
C LYS A 15 7.48 4.20 -6.03
N ARG A 16 7.70 2.99 -6.55
CA ARG A 16 7.58 2.70 -8.00
C ARG A 16 6.15 2.92 -8.50
N LYS A 17 5.14 2.38 -7.81
CA LYS A 17 3.73 2.59 -8.19
C LYS A 17 3.33 4.07 -8.17
N LEU A 18 3.80 4.82 -7.16
CA LEU A 18 3.55 6.25 -7.07
C LEU A 18 4.18 6.99 -8.25
N GLY A 19 5.43 6.68 -8.59
CA GLY A 19 6.12 7.27 -9.74
C GLY A 19 5.40 6.97 -11.07
N SER A 20 4.96 5.72 -11.28
CA SER A 20 4.18 5.36 -12.46
C SER A 20 2.85 6.11 -12.53
N ALA A 21 2.08 6.18 -11.44
CA ALA A 21 0.82 6.93 -11.41
C ALA A 21 1.03 8.42 -11.68
N GLN A 22 2.10 9.02 -11.15
CA GLN A 22 2.46 10.40 -11.44
C GLN A 22 2.82 10.61 -12.91
N PHE A 23 3.58 9.70 -13.52
CA PHE A 23 3.91 9.76 -14.94
C PHE A 23 2.65 9.71 -15.82
N MET A 24 1.74 8.76 -15.56
CA MET A 24 0.47 8.68 -16.30
C MET A 24 -0.36 9.95 -16.20
N LEU A 25 -0.50 10.52 -15.00
CA LEU A 25 -1.37 11.68 -14.78
C LEU A 25 -0.75 13.01 -15.22
N ASN A 26 0.57 13.15 -15.14
CA ASN A 26 1.24 14.43 -15.42
C ASN A 26 1.84 14.50 -16.82
N GLU A 27 2.26 13.37 -17.40
CA GLU A 27 2.94 13.35 -18.69
C GLU A 27 2.05 12.80 -19.80
N LEU A 28 1.21 11.78 -19.54
CA LEU A 28 0.38 11.17 -20.60
C LEU A 28 -1.04 11.76 -20.69
N LEU A 29 -1.68 11.97 -19.55
CA LEU A 29 -3.06 12.47 -19.50
C LEU A 29 -3.24 13.83 -20.22
N PRO A 30 -2.33 14.81 -20.09
CA PRO A 30 -2.49 16.08 -20.81
C PRO A 30 -2.53 15.91 -22.34
N ASP A 31 -1.65 15.06 -22.89
CA ASP A 31 -1.59 14.80 -24.32
C ASP A 31 -2.90 14.17 -24.83
N GLU A 32 -3.46 13.20 -24.09
CA GLU A 32 -4.73 12.58 -24.46
C GLU A 32 -5.91 13.56 -24.36
N VAL A 33 -5.88 14.48 -23.38
CA VAL A 33 -6.89 15.56 -23.25
C VAL A 33 -6.81 16.53 -24.43
N GLU A 34 -5.61 16.95 -24.84
CA GLU A 34 -5.41 17.82 -26.01
C GLU A 34 -5.91 17.15 -27.30
N ASN A 35 -5.71 15.84 -27.43
CA ASN A 35 -6.17 15.04 -28.56
C ASN A 35 -7.67 14.68 -28.49
N ASN A 36 -8.41 15.12 -27.46
CA ASN A 36 -9.81 14.77 -27.19
C ASN A 36 -10.05 13.25 -27.14
N ASN A 37 -9.04 12.48 -26.74
CA ASN A 37 -9.14 11.04 -26.60
C ASN A 37 -9.69 10.68 -25.21
N PHE A 38 -11.00 10.88 -25.04
CA PHE A 38 -11.65 10.73 -23.73
C PHE A 38 -11.64 9.30 -23.20
N ASP A 39 -11.66 8.30 -24.08
CA ASP A 39 -11.59 6.88 -23.67
C ASP A 39 -10.23 6.58 -23.01
N GLU A 40 -9.13 6.98 -23.66
CA GLU A 40 -7.79 6.80 -23.09
C GLU A 40 -7.59 7.62 -21.81
N CYS A 41 -8.16 8.83 -21.74
CA CYS A 41 -8.15 9.63 -20.51
C CYS A 41 -8.79 8.87 -19.33
N ILE A 42 -9.93 8.22 -19.56
CA ILE A 42 -10.63 7.41 -18.56
C ILE A 42 -9.76 6.23 -18.13
N ASP A 43 -9.18 5.52 -19.09
CA ASP A 43 -8.34 4.33 -18.82
C ASP A 43 -7.07 4.69 -18.03
N LEU A 44 -6.41 5.80 -18.36
CA LEU A 44 -5.27 6.33 -17.61
C LEU A 44 -5.65 6.68 -16.17
N CYS A 45 -6.80 7.33 -15.98
CA CYS A 45 -7.30 7.69 -14.66
C CYS A 45 -7.67 6.46 -13.82
N LEU A 46 -8.33 5.47 -14.42
CA LEU A 46 -8.68 4.21 -13.76
C LEU A 46 -7.42 3.44 -13.35
N SER A 47 -6.44 3.35 -14.22
CA SER A 47 -5.14 2.73 -13.95
C SER A 47 -4.44 3.41 -12.77
N ALA A 48 -4.33 4.74 -12.78
CA ALA A 48 -3.76 5.50 -11.68
C ALA A 48 -4.52 5.28 -10.36
N ALA A 49 -5.86 5.23 -10.41
CA ALA A 49 -6.70 4.96 -9.25
C ALA A 49 -6.44 3.57 -8.65
N GLU A 50 -6.26 2.53 -9.47
CA GLU A 50 -5.88 1.19 -8.98
C GLU A 50 -4.51 1.20 -8.29
N MET A 51 -3.53 1.89 -8.87
CA MET A 51 -2.22 2.06 -8.25
C MET A 51 -2.30 2.75 -6.89
N PHE A 52 -3.14 3.78 -6.75
CA PHE A 52 -3.36 4.43 -5.46
C PHE A 52 -4.09 3.54 -4.45
N LYS A 53 -5.06 2.73 -4.87
CA LYS A 53 -5.72 1.73 -4.01
C LYS A 53 -4.71 0.71 -3.48
N ASP A 54 -3.81 0.23 -4.33
CA ASP A 54 -2.74 -0.69 -3.93
C ASP A 54 -1.78 -0.05 -2.93
N ILE A 55 -1.37 1.20 -3.15
CA ILE A 55 -0.52 1.93 -2.21
C ILE A 55 -1.23 2.11 -0.86
N LYS A 56 -2.54 2.40 -0.86
CA LYS A 56 -3.36 2.50 0.36
C LYS A 56 -3.41 1.18 1.13
N ARG A 57 -3.53 0.04 0.43
CA ARG A 57 -3.48 -1.29 1.03
C ARG A 57 -2.10 -1.61 1.62
N MET A 58 -1.02 -1.23 0.93
CA MET A 58 0.35 -1.39 1.45
C MET A 58 0.61 -0.53 2.70
N HIS A 59 -0.07 0.62 2.80
CA HIS A 59 0.03 1.51 3.96
C HIS A 59 -0.71 0.98 5.20
N HIS A 60 -1.74 0.16 5.00
CA HIS A 60 -2.49 -0.48 6.06
C HIS A 60 -2.55 -1.97 5.77
N PRO A 61 -1.49 -2.74 6.11
CA PRO A 61 -1.59 -4.18 6.04
C PRO A 61 -2.70 -4.59 7.02
N GLU A 62 -3.88 -4.94 6.49
CA GLU A 62 -5.08 -5.31 7.27
C GLU A 62 -4.74 -6.37 8.33
N GLN A 63 -3.79 -7.24 8.03
CA GLN A 63 -3.29 -8.27 8.94
C GLN A 63 -2.53 -7.71 10.16
N VAL A 64 -1.73 -6.65 10.00
CA VAL A 64 -0.98 -6.04 11.11
C VAL A 64 -1.90 -5.22 12.01
N VAL A 65 -2.89 -4.55 11.42
CA VAL A 65 -3.94 -3.85 12.17
C VAL A 65 -4.78 -4.85 12.95
N GLN A 66 -5.22 -5.95 12.33
CA GLN A 66 -5.99 -6.99 13.00
C GLN A 66 -5.21 -7.67 14.13
N LEU A 67 -3.94 -8.02 13.93
CA LEU A 67 -3.10 -8.60 14.98
C LEU A 67 -2.91 -7.65 16.16
N HIS A 68 -2.73 -6.36 15.88
CA HIS A 68 -2.63 -5.34 16.93
C HIS A 68 -3.94 -5.20 17.70
N GLU A 69 -5.08 -5.07 17.01
CA GLU A 69 -6.40 -4.98 17.63
C GLU A 69 -6.74 -6.22 18.47
N ILE A 70 -6.44 -7.42 17.97
CA ILE A 70 -6.63 -8.68 18.68
C ILE A 70 -5.77 -8.70 19.95
N ALA A 71 -4.49 -8.34 19.85
CA ALA A 71 -3.59 -8.28 21.02
C ALA A 71 -4.08 -7.25 22.05
N THR A 72 -4.56 -6.08 21.62
CA THR A 72 -5.15 -5.06 22.49
C THR A 72 -6.41 -5.56 23.19
N GLN A 73 -7.26 -6.33 22.51
CA GLN A 73 -8.44 -6.95 23.13
C GLN A 73 -8.05 -7.99 24.19
N PHE A 74 -7.04 -8.83 23.94
CA PHE A 74 -6.54 -9.76 24.95
C PHE A 74 -5.99 -9.02 26.18
N LEU A 75 -5.19 -7.97 25.96
CA LEU A 75 -4.66 -7.13 27.04
C LEU A 75 -5.78 -6.48 27.86
N SER A 76 -6.84 -5.99 27.22
CA SER A 76 -8.02 -5.40 27.90
C SER A 76 -8.75 -6.40 28.81
N LYS A 77 -8.60 -7.70 28.54
CA LYS A 77 -9.15 -8.80 29.36
C LYS A 77 -8.16 -9.33 30.40
N GLY A 78 -7.01 -8.68 30.56
CA GLY A 78 -5.95 -9.09 31.49
C GLY A 78 -5.12 -10.28 30.99
N LEU A 79 -5.22 -10.65 29.71
CA LEU A 79 -4.42 -11.71 29.11
C LEU A 79 -3.22 -11.09 28.40
N ASP A 80 -2.03 -11.36 28.92
CA ASP A 80 -0.78 -10.93 28.31
C ASP A 80 -0.41 -11.84 27.13
N VAL A 81 -0.02 -11.24 26.02
CA VAL A 81 0.29 -11.95 24.77
C VAL A 81 1.70 -11.59 24.35
N SER A 82 2.56 -12.59 24.26
CA SER A 82 3.96 -12.44 23.88
C SER A 82 4.26 -13.18 22.58
N ILE A 83 5.21 -12.65 21.81
CA ILE A 83 5.63 -13.23 20.53
C ILE A 83 6.46 -14.48 20.82
N VAL A 84 5.96 -15.65 20.42
CA VAL A 84 6.73 -16.91 20.48
C VAL A 84 7.54 -17.06 19.20
N LYS A 85 8.86 -16.95 19.30
CA LYS A 85 9.76 -17.32 18.19
C LYS A 85 9.99 -18.83 18.19
N ARG A 86 9.90 -19.48 17.03
CA ARG A 86 10.35 -20.88 16.90
C ARG A 86 11.86 -20.94 17.18
N PRO A 87 12.34 -21.96 17.92
CA PRO A 87 13.77 -22.20 18.04
C PRO A 87 14.35 -22.41 16.65
N VAL A 88 15.42 -21.66 16.34
CA VAL A 88 16.22 -21.88 15.14
C VAL A 88 17.01 -23.15 15.41
N TYR A 89 16.65 -24.26 14.75
CA TYR A 89 17.52 -25.42 14.72
C TYR A 89 18.64 -25.12 13.72
N GLU A 90 19.83 -24.81 14.23
CA GLU A 90 21.04 -24.85 13.41
C GLU A 90 21.27 -26.31 12.98
N SER A 91 21.26 -26.55 11.66
CA SER A 91 21.60 -27.84 11.02
C SER A 91 22.96 -27.71 10.34
#